data_AF-A0A7K2MCM8-F1
#
_entry.id   AF-A0A7K2MCM8-F1
#
_cell.length_a   1.000
_cell.length_b   1.000
_cell.length_c   1.000
_cell.angle_alpha   90.00
_cell.angle_beta   90.00
_cell.angle_gamma   90.00
#
_symmetry.space_group_name_H-M   'P 1'
#
loop_
_entity.id
_entity.type
_entity.pdbx_description
1 polymer ?
#
loop_
_entity_poly.entity_id
_entity_poly.type
_entity_poly.pdbx_seq_one_letter_code
_entity_poly.pdbx_strand_id
1 'polypeptide(L)' 'MAMPTTTAGRCDRGVTHLTAEEREVLYALGCGLGDAEIAAALVLPEEVVAERLGRVLGKLGLRDRA' A
#
# COMPACT_ATOMS: atom_id res chain seq x y z
N MET A 1 -22.29 17.98 30.25
CA MET A 1 -22.08 16.73 29.50
C MET A 1 -20.73 16.84 28.78
N ALA A 2 -19.67 16.31 29.39
CA ALA A 2 -18.33 16.32 28.78
C ALA A 2 -18.25 15.11 27.84
N MET A 3 -17.99 15.37 26.55
CA MET A 3 -17.77 14.31 25.58
C MET A 3 -16.30 13.84 25.67
N PRO A 4 -16.04 12.53 25.76
CA PRO A 4 -14.69 12.02 25.64
C PRO A 4 -14.20 12.15 24.20
N THR A 5 -13.14 12.94 24.05
CA THR A 5 -12.04 12.80 23.08
C THR A 5 -12.11 11.65 22.08
N THR A 6 -12.39 11.94 20.81
CA THR A 6 -11.81 11.17 19.71
C THR A 6 -10.46 11.79 19.39
N THR A 7 -9.43 11.33 20.10
CA THR A 7 -8.07 11.38 19.56
C THR A 7 -8.11 10.55 18.28
N ALA A 8 -8.07 11.24 17.13
CA ALA A 8 -7.68 10.59 15.88
C ALA A 8 -6.31 9.97 16.14
N GLY A 9 -6.29 8.64 16.23
CA GLY A 9 -5.11 7.88 16.57
C GLY A 9 -3.95 8.30 15.68
N ARG A 10 -2.79 8.52 16.31
CA ARG A 10 -1.51 8.42 15.64
C ARG A 10 -1.39 6.99 15.07
N CYS A 11 -1.91 6.80 13.85
CA CYS A 11 -1.64 5.63 13.02
C CYS A 11 -0.42 5.83 12.11
N ASP A 12 0.23 6.99 12.22
CA ASP A 12 1.38 7.38 11.39
C ASP A 12 2.72 6.93 11.99
N ARG A 13 2.84 5.66 12.39
CA ARG A 13 4.14 5.11 12.87
C ARG A 13 4.62 3.87 12.13
N GLY A 14 4.03 3.57 10.97
CA GLY A 14 4.54 2.56 10.04
C GLY A 14 4.32 2.84 8.56
N VAL A 15 3.44 3.81 8.22
CA VAL A 15 3.04 4.10 6.82
C VAL A 15 3.95 5.16 6.16
N THR A 16 4.87 5.78 6.91
CA THR A 16 5.67 6.93 6.45
C THR A 16 6.82 6.61 5.50
N HIS A 17 7.07 5.34 5.16
CA HIS A 17 8.15 4.95 4.23
C HIS A 17 7.69 4.66 2.80
N LEU A 18 6.38 4.59 2.55
CA LEU A 18 5.87 4.33 1.21
C LEU A 18 5.70 5.63 0.42
N THR A 19 6.18 5.64 -0.81
CA THR A 19 5.93 6.72 -1.76
C THR A 19 4.44 6.75 -2.13
N ALA A 20 3.98 7.84 -2.73
CA ALA A 20 2.60 7.94 -3.22
C ALA A 20 2.26 6.77 -4.16
N GLU A 21 3.15 6.45 -5.09
CA GLU A 21 2.99 5.36 -6.05
C GLU A 21 2.93 3.98 -5.39
N GLU A 22 3.77 3.73 -4.38
CA GLU A 22 3.77 2.49 -3.63
C GLU A 22 2.49 2.30 -2.82
N ARG A 23 1.93 3.40 -2.30
CA ARG A 23 0.65 3.38 -1.60
C ARG A 23 -0.51 3.06 -2.54
N GLU A 24 -0.50 3.55 -3.78
CA GLU A 24 -1.52 3.20 -4.77
C GLU A 24 -1.49 1.69 -5.09
N VAL A 25 -0.30 1.12 -5.25
CA VAL A 25 -0.13 -0.33 -5.43
C VAL A 25 -0.66 -1.09 -4.21
N LEU A 26 -0.31 -0.66 -3.00
CA LEU A 26 -0.78 -1.28 -1.75
C LEU A 26 -2.31 -1.19 -1.61
N TYR A 27 -2.90 -0.07 -2.02
CA TYR A 27 -4.35 0.12 -2.01
C TYR A 27 -5.03 -0.85 -2.97
N ALA A 28 -4.51 -0.97 -4.20
CA ALA A 28 -5.06 -1.86 -5.21
C ALA A 28 -4.95 -3.34 -4.77
N LEU A 29 -3.84 -3.73 -4.16
CA LEU A 29 -3.70 -5.04 -3.49
C LEU A 29 -4.76 -5.25 -2.39
N GLY A 30 -4.99 -4.24 -1.56
CA GLY A 30 -6.00 -4.28 -0.50
C GLY A 30 -7.44 -4.43 -1.03
N CYS A 31 -7.68 -4.03 -2.27
CA CYS A 31 -8.92 -4.28 -2.99
C CYS A 31 -9.02 -5.70 -3.61
N GLY A 32 -7.97 -6.51 -3.51
CA GLY A 32 -7.92 -7.87 -4.06
C GLY A 32 -7.57 -7.94 -5.54
N LEU A 33 -7.02 -6.87 -6.12
CA LEU A 33 -6.60 -6.84 -7.53
C LEU A 33 -5.31 -7.66 -7.73
N GLY A 34 -5.26 -8.43 -8.82
CA GLY A 34 -4.05 -9.12 -9.28
C GLY A 34 -3.08 -8.20 -10.01
N ASP A 35 -1.85 -8.67 -10.29
CA ASP A 35 -0.78 -7.83 -10.87
C ASP A 35 -1.17 -7.18 -12.22
N ALA A 36 -1.84 -7.94 -13.08
CA ALA A 36 -2.33 -7.46 -14.37
C ALA A 36 -3.43 -6.40 -14.22
N GLU A 37 -4.29 -6.53 -13.21
CA GLU A 37 -5.35 -5.58 -12.94
C GLU A 37 -4.80 -4.29 -12.31
N ILE A 38 -3.80 -4.41 -11.44
CA ILE A 38 -3.05 -3.28 -10.88
C ILE A 38 -2.29 -2.54 -11.99
N ALA A 39 -1.65 -3.28 -12.90
CA ALA A 39 -0.96 -2.72 -14.07
C ALA A 39 -1.92 -1.89 -14.94
N ALA A 40 -3.10 -2.44 -15.24
CA ALA A 40 -4.12 -1.72 -15.99
C ALA A 40 -4.65 -0.49 -15.24
N ALA A 41 -4.90 -0.61 -13.92
CA ALA A 41 -5.44 0.48 -13.10
C ALA A 41 -4.45 1.65 -12.94
N LEU A 42 -3.15 1.36 -12.84
CA LEU A 42 -2.10 2.37 -12.66
C LEU A 42 -1.45 2.79 -13.98
N VAL A 43 -1.86 2.20 -15.11
CA VAL A 43 -1.28 2.43 -16.44
C VAL A 43 0.24 2.18 -16.42
N LEU A 44 0.62 1.05 -15.83
CA LEU A 44 2.01 0.62 -15.67
C LEU A 44 2.21 -0.76 -16.29
N PRO A 45 3.43 -1.09 -16.75
CA PRO A 45 3.80 -2.46 -17.10
C PRO A 45 3.70 -3.40 -15.89
N GLU A 46 3.28 -4.65 -16.10
CA GLU A 46 3.23 -5.68 -15.06
C GLU A 46 4.60 -5.90 -14.37
N GLU A 47 5.69 -5.82 -15.15
CA GLU A 47 7.06 -5.89 -14.62
C GLU A 47 7.35 -4.76 -13.61
N VAL A 48 6.84 -3.56 -13.87
CA VAL A 48 7.01 -2.40 -12.98
C VAL A 48 6.15 -2.58 -11.72
N VAL A 49 4.96 -3.16 -11.84
CA VAL A 49 4.12 -3.49 -10.69
C VAL A 49 4.83 -4.50 -9.80
N ALA A 50 5.40 -5.58 -10.36
CA ALA A 50 6.15 -6.58 -9.61
C ALA A 50 7.38 -5.98 -8.89
N GLU A 51 8.12 -5.09 -9.55
CA GLU A 51 9.26 -4.39 -8.92
C GLU A 51 8.80 -3.49 -7.76
N ARG A 52 7.74 -2.70 -7.97
CA ARG A 52 7.16 -1.82 -6.94
C ARG A 52 6.65 -2.64 -5.76
N LEU A 53 5.98 -3.76 -6.00
CA LEU A 53 5.54 -4.69 -4.98
C LEU A 53 6.71 -5.20 -4.13
N GLY A 54 7.82 -5.59 -4.75
CA GLY A 54 9.04 -5.98 -4.03
C GLY A 54 9.57 -4.86 -3.12
N ARG A 55 9.55 -3.60 -3.59
CA ARG A 55 9.95 -2.44 -2.78
C ARG A 55 8.96 -2.19 -1.63
N VAL A 56 7.65 -2.29 -1.87
CA VAL A 56 6.61 -2.15 -0.84
C VAL A 56 6.76 -3.21 0.22
N LEU A 57 6.81 -4.49 -0.17
CA LEU A 57 6.96 -5.62 0.75
C LEU A 57 8.28 -5.51 1.54
N GLY A 58 9.38 -5.16 0.87
CA GLY A 58 10.67 -4.93 1.53
C GLY A 58 10.61 -3.80 2.57
N LYS A 59 9.91 -2.70 2.27
CA LYS A 59 9.70 -1.59 3.21
C LYS A 59 8.80 -1.97 4.39
N LEU A 60 7.84 -2.87 4.18
CA LEU A 60 6.95 -3.39 5.20
C LEU A 60 7.52 -4.58 5.99
N GLY A 61 8.70 -5.09 5.59
CA GLY A 61 9.30 -6.29 6.17
C GLY A 61 8.53 -7.57 5.85
N LEU A 62 7.72 -7.56 4.80
CA LEU A 62 6.94 -8.69 4.31
C LEU A 62 7.72 -9.44 3.23
N ARG A 63 7.57 -10.77 3.19
CA ARG A 63 8.24 -11.62 2.21
C ARG A 63 7.40 -11.86 0.96
N ASP A 64 6.09 -11.99 1.15
CA ASP A 64 5.15 -12.31 0.09
C ASP A 64 3.79 -11.66 0.38
N ARG A 65 2.94 -11.64 -0.64
CA ARG A 65 1.58 -11.13 -0.59
C ARG A 65 0.54 -12.22 -0.24
N ALA A 66 0.92 -13.50 -0.29
CA ALA A 66 0.04 -14.66 -0.07
C ALA A 66 -0.20 -15.00 1.41
#